data_AF-A0A356GME0-F1
#
_entry.id   AF-A0A356GME0-F1
#
_cell.length_a   1.000
_cell.length_b   1.000
_cell.length_c   1.000
_cell.angle_alpha   90.00
_cell.angle_beta   90.00
_cell.angle_gamma   90.00
#
_symmetry.space_group_name_H-M   'P 1'
#
loop_
_entity.id
_entity.type
_entity.pdbx_description
1 polymer ?
#
loop_
_entity_poly.entity_id
_entity_poly.type
_entity_poly.pdbx_seq_one_letter_code
_entity_poly.pdbx_strand_id
1 'polypeptide(L)'
;MRKRWFPALLLMLFAVSFAASASAETLSWNAVTTYTDGTSIGSATVTYQAYWTTNSSLTGLNTLGSAGSSTSRTFNVDTSGMPRGSIIYFTCKATVSGVDSSLASALSWNVPTKSPSAPSNLQMN
;
A
#
# COMPACT_ATOMS: atom_id res chain seq x y z
N MET A 1 -12.68 43.20 42.48
CA MET A 1 -14.03 42.96 41.91
C MET A 1 -13.91 42.76 40.40
N ARG A 2 -14.33 41.57 39.95
CA ARG A 2 -14.79 41.10 38.62
C ARG A 2 -14.54 41.99 37.38
N LYS A 3 -13.83 41.44 36.39
CA LYS A 3 -14.31 41.41 34.99
C LYS A 3 -13.73 40.18 34.25
N ARG A 4 -14.44 39.06 34.36
CA ARG A 4 -14.27 37.86 33.50
C ARG A 4 -15.03 38.12 32.20
N TRP A 5 -14.37 38.03 31.06
CA TRP A 5 -15.00 37.94 29.73
C TRP A 5 -14.46 36.68 29.03
N PHE A 6 -15.33 35.68 28.91
CA PHE A 6 -15.23 34.52 28.00
C PHE A 6 -15.77 34.93 26.60
N PRO A 7 -15.67 34.15 25.51
CA PRO A 7 -14.76 33.06 25.15
C PRO A 7 -14.14 33.25 23.73
N ALA A 8 -13.00 32.62 23.43
CA ALA A 8 -12.54 32.47 22.05
C ALA A 8 -13.07 31.13 21.49
N LEU A 9 -14.10 31.23 20.66
CA LEU A 9 -14.75 30.16 19.91
C LEU A 9 -13.76 29.57 18.90
N LEU A 10 -13.26 28.36 19.16
CA LEU A 10 -12.41 27.62 18.22
C LEU A 10 -13.30 26.97 17.16
N LEU A 11 -13.33 27.55 15.96
CA LEU A 11 -14.02 27.01 14.80
C LEU A 11 -13.25 25.79 14.26
N MET A 12 -13.64 24.58 14.65
CA MET A 12 -13.09 23.34 14.11
C MET A 12 -13.71 23.11 12.72
N LEU A 13 -13.01 23.53 11.67
CA LEU A 13 -13.35 23.20 10.28
C LEU A 13 -13.17 21.69 10.08
N PHE A 14 -14.27 20.95 10.17
CA PHE A 14 -14.33 19.54 9.79
C PHE A 14 -14.33 19.47 8.26
N ALA A 15 -13.14 19.42 7.66
CA ALA A 15 -13.00 19.10 6.25
C ALA A 15 -13.44 17.65 6.05
N VAL A 16 -14.71 17.45 5.67
CA VAL A 16 -15.18 16.14 5.20
C VAL A 16 -14.58 15.95 3.81
N SER A 17 -13.37 15.39 3.77
CA SER A 17 -12.79 14.89 2.53
C SER A 17 -13.61 13.68 2.09
N PHE A 18 -14.52 13.88 1.14
CA PHE A 18 -15.14 12.80 0.39
C PHE A 18 -14.06 12.16 -0.49
N ALA A 19 -13.25 11.27 0.09
CA ALA A 19 -12.43 10.38 -0.69
C ALA A 19 -13.38 9.41 -1.39
N ALA A 20 -13.53 9.56 -2.72
CA ALA A 20 -14.11 8.52 -3.55
C ALA A 20 -13.44 7.20 -3.17
N SER A 21 -14.22 6.17 -2.81
CA SER A 21 -13.68 4.87 -2.40
C SER A 21 -12.99 4.23 -3.59
N ALA A 22 -11.71 4.54 -3.75
CA ALA A 22 -10.82 3.85 -4.65
C ALA A 22 -10.72 2.41 -4.10
N SER A 23 -11.09 1.41 -4.91
CA SER A 23 -11.03 0.00 -4.51
C SER A 23 -9.63 -0.30 -3.97
N ALA A 24 -9.58 -0.64 -2.68
CA ALA A 24 -8.35 -0.80 -1.94
C ALA A 24 -8.08 -2.29 -1.81
N GLU A 25 -6.94 -2.73 -2.33
CA GLU A 25 -6.45 -4.10 -2.25
C GLU A 25 -5.46 -4.21 -1.09
N THR A 26 -5.30 -5.43 -0.55
CA THR A 26 -4.37 -5.67 0.56
C THR A 26 -3.39 -6.79 0.24
N LEU A 27 -2.10 -6.49 0.32
CA LEU A 27 -1.00 -7.45 0.30
C LEU A 27 -0.59 -7.76 1.74
N SER A 28 -0.44 -9.03 2.10
CA SER A 28 -0.02 -9.45 3.44
C SER A 28 1.10 -10.49 3.39
N TRP A 29 1.94 -10.52 4.42
CA TRP A 29 3.05 -11.46 4.55
C TRP A 29 3.22 -11.91 6.01
N ASN A 30 4.04 -12.92 6.24
CA ASN A 30 4.38 -13.37 7.59
C ASN A 30 5.51 -12.52 8.17
N ALA A 31 5.50 -12.33 9.50
CA ALA A 31 6.60 -11.66 10.19
C ALA A 31 7.88 -12.51 10.10
N VAL A 32 9.01 -11.85 9.85
CA VAL A 32 10.34 -12.49 9.91
C VAL A 32 10.76 -12.58 11.38
N THR A 33 11.09 -13.80 11.83
CA THR A 33 11.44 -14.09 13.23
C THR A 33 12.87 -14.62 13.40
N THR A 34 13.51 -15.06 12.32
CA THR A 34 14.87 -15.62 12.32
C THR A 34 15.73 -15.05 11.20
N TYR A 35 17.04 -15.01 11.42
CA TYR A 35 18.05 -14.81 10.38
C TYR A 35 18.19 -16.06 9.51
N THR A 36 18.96 -15.95 8.43
CA THR A 36 19.20 -17.05 7.47
C THR A 36 19.98 -18.23 8.07
N ASP A 37 20.76 -18.00 9.12
CA ASP A 37 21.46 -19.03 9.89
C ASP A 37 20.58 -19.70 10.96
N GLY A 38 19.32 -19.29 11.07
CA GLY A 38 18.35 -19.80 12.04
C GLY A 38 18.39 -19.09 13.40
N THR A 39 19.31 -18.14 13.61
CA THR A 39 19.37 -17.35 14.85
C THR A 39 18.10 -16.51 14.99
N SER A 40 17.56 -16.42 16.21
CA SER A 40 16.37 -15.59 16.48
C SER A 40 16.68 -14.10 16.35
N ILE A 41 15.75 -13.34 15.74
CA ILE A 41 15.81 -11.87 15.69
C ILE A 41 15.52 -11.24 17.06
N GLY A 42 14.85 -11.97 17.96
CA GLY A 42 14.55 -11.50 19.31
C GLY A 42 13.67 -10.25 19.31
N SER A 43 14.10 -9.21 20.04
CA SER A 43 13.39 -7.93 20.18
C SER A 43 13.81 -6.86 19.16
N ALA A 44 14.66 -7.21 18.18
CA ALA A 44 15.08 -6.25 17.18
C ALA A 44 13.88 -5.77 16.34
N THR A 45 13.89 -4.49 15.97
CA THR A 45 12.84 -3.93 15.12
C THR A 45 13.03 -4.41 13.69
N VAL A 46 11.97 -4.98 13.12
CA VAL A 46 11.91 -5.37 11.70
C VAL A 46 11.02 -4.38 10.96
N THR A 47 11.53 -3.80 9.88
CA THR A 47 10.73 -3.02 8.93
C THR A 47 10.66 -3.75 7.59
N TYR A 48 9.60 -3.48 6.84
CA TYR A 48 9.32 -4.10 5.56
C TYR A 48 9.11 -3.04 4.51
N GLN A 49 9.65 -3.27 3.32
CA GLN A 49 9.31 -2.52 2.12
C GLN A 49 8.69 -3.48 1.11
N ALA A 50 7.44 -3.22 0.75
CA ALA A 50 6.73 -3.94 -0.29
C ALA A 50 6.94 -3.27 -1.64
N TYR A 51 6.94 -4.08 -2.70
CA TYR A 51 7.16 -3.67 -4.07
C TYR A 51 6.20 -4.37 -5.03
N TRP A 52 6.05 -3.80 -6.22
CA TRP A 52 5.44 -4.46 -7.37
C TRP A 52 6.24 -4.21 -8.66
N THR A 53 6.12 -5.11 -9.62
CA THR A 53 6.69 -4.97 -10.98
C THR A 53 5.88 -5.77 -12.00
N THR A 54 6.03 -5.45 -13.28
CA THR A 54 5.52 -6.27 -14.39
C THR A 54 6.53 -7.33 -14.87
N ASN A 55 7.77 -7.30 -14.35
CA ASN A 55 8.83 -8.24 -14.73
C ASN A 55 8.90 -9.43 -13.77
N SER A 56 8.73 -10.67 -14.29
CA SER A 56 8.77 -11.89 -13.48
C SER A 56 10.11 -12.13 -12.77
N SER A 57 11.20 -11.53 -13.27
CA SER A 57 12.53 -11.62 -12.69
C SER A 57 12.78 -10.59 -11.56
N LEU A 58 11.74 -9.90 -11.08
CA LEU A 58 11.80 -8.92 -9.98
C LEU A 58 12.77 -7.76 -10.21
N THR A 59 12.93 -7.33 -11.46
CA THR A 59 13.68 -6.12 -11.84
C THR A 59 12.73 -4.93 -12.04
N GLY A 60 13.26 -3.70 -11.93
CA GLY A 60 12.45 -2.48 -12.11
C GLY A 60 11.34 -2.33 -11.07
N LEU A 61 11.67 -2.50 -9.80
CA LEU A 61 10.71 -2.51 -8.69
C LEU A 61 10.12 -1.12 -8.43
N ASN A 62 8.80 -1.07 -8.29
CA ASN A 62 8.05 0.11 -7.83
C ASN A 62 7.69 -0.08 -6.36
N THR A 63 7.89 0.95 -5.53
CA THR A 63 7.57 0.88 -4.10
C THR A 63 6.05 0.93 -3.87
N LEU A 64 5.58 0.11 -2.94
CA LEU A 64 4.20 0.10 -2.49
C LEU A 64 4.09 0.86 -1.16
N GLY A 65 4.15 2.20 -1.24
CA GLY A 65 4.22 3.09 -0.07
C GLY A 65 5.56 3.04 0.66
N SER A 66 5.63 3.68 1.83
CA SER A 66 6.86 3.77 2.64
C SER A 66 7.10 2.52 3.50
N ALA A 67 8.36 2.20 3.79
CA ALA A 67 8.70 1.11 4.69
C ALA A 67 8.08 1.27 6.10
N GLY A 68 7.75 0.16 6.76
CA GLY A 68 7.15 0.15 8.10
C GLY A 68 7.13 -1.23 8.76
N SER A 69 6.69 -1.32 10.01
CA SER A 69 6.70 -2.58 10.79
C SER A 69 5.47 -3.48 10.56
N SER A 70 4.44 -2.99 9.87
CA SER A 70 3.25 -3.77 9.55
C SER A 70 3.56 -4.94 8.61
N THR A 71 2.85 -6.04 8.78
CA THR A 71 2.94 -7.23 7.92
C THR A 71 1.89 -7.25 6.81
N SER A 72 1.35 -6.07 6.49
CA SER A 72 0.42 -5.88 5.40
C SER A 72 0.53 -4.47 4.82
N ARG A 73 0.08 -4.31 3.58
CA ARG A 73 0.00 -3.05 2.86
C ARG A 73 -1.32 -2.96 2.11
N THR A 74 -2.09 -1.93 2.40
CA THR A 74 -3.23 -1.54 1.56
C THR A 74 -2.76 -0.61 0.46
N PHE A 75 -3.26 -0.80 -0.76
CA PHE A 75 -2.92 0.00 -1.93
C PHE A 75 -4.11 0.12 -2.87
N ASN A 76 -4.08 1.11 -3.75
CA ASN A 76 -5.04 1.21 -4.84
C ASN A 76 -4.33 0.98 -6.17
N VAL A 77 -4.91 0.11 -7.00
CA VAL A 77 -4.36 -0.29 -8.31
C VAL A 77 -4.12 0.92 -9.21
N ASP A 78 -5.08 1.84 -9.27
CA ASP A 78 -5.05 2.96 -10.21
C ASP A 78 -4.03 4.03 -9.76
N THR A 79 -4.02 4.41 -8.48
CA THR A 79 -3.08 5.40 -7.97
C THR A 79 -1.65 4.88 -7.88
N SER A 80 -1.48 3.55 -7.81
CA SER A 80 -0.16 2.90 -7.85
C SER A 80 0.37 2.71 -9.27
N GLY A 81 -0.42 3.02 -10.31
CA GLY A 81 -0.03 2.88 -11.72
C GLY A 81 0.05 1.44 -12.22
N MET A 82 -0.62 0.50 -11.55
CA MET A 82 -0.60 -0.92 -11.93
C MET A 82 -1.47 -1.15 -13.17
N PRO A 83 -0.95 -1.80 -14.23
CA PRO A 83 -1.72 -2.04 -15.45
C PRO A 83 -2.82 -3.08 -15.21
N ARG A 84 -4.07 -2.71 -15.49
CA ARG A 84 -5.24 -3.61 -15.41
C ARG A 84 -5.23 -4.63 -16.54
N GLY A 85 -5.73 -5.84 -16.28
CA GLY A 85 -5.79 -6.95 -17.23
C GLY A 85 -4.44 -7.60 -17.52
N SER A 86 -3.40 -7.27 -16.75
CA SER A 86 -2.05 -7.82 -16.87
C SER A 86 -1.65 -8.55 -15.59
N ILE A 87 -0.71 -9.48 -15.71
CA ILE A 87 -0.06 -10.09 -14.56
C ILE A 87 1.01 -9.14 -14.03
N ILE A 88 0.97 -8.87 -12.73
CA ILE A 88 2.04 -8.20 -12.00
C ILE A 88 2.59 -9.12 -10.92
N TYR A 89 3.74 -8.75 -10.36
CA TYR A 89 4.45 -9.51 -9.36
C TYR A 89 4.70 -8.64 -8.14
N PHE A 90 4.24 -9.09 -6.97
CA PHE A 90 4.56 -8.50 -5.70
C PHE A 90 5.77 -9.19 -5.06
N THR A 91 6.54 -8.42 -4.31
CA THR A 91 7.59 -8.94 -3.43
C THR A 91 7.75 -7.99 -2.24
N CYS A 92 8.47 -8.43 -1.21
CA CYS A 92 8.87 -7.60 -0.09
C CYS A 92 10.30 -7.94 0.34
N LYS A 93 10.94 -6.99 1.01
CA LYS A 93 12.15 -7.25 1.79
C LYS A 93 11.92 -6.84 3.23
N ALA A 94 12.63 -7.49 4.14
CA ALA A 94 12.75 -7.07 5.53
C ALA A 94 14.07 -6.32 5.73
N THR A 95 14.09 -5.39 6.68
CA THR A 95 15.29 -4.73 7.17
C THR A 95 15.34 -4.92 8.68
N VAL A 96 16.42 -5.53 9.18
CA VAL A 96 16.65 -5.79 10.60
C VAL A 96 17.92 -5.08 11.01
N SER A 97 17.82 -4.13 11.95
CA SER A 97 18.98 -3.35 12.41
C SER A 97 19.79 -2.68 11.28
N GLY A 98 19.10 -2.25 10.21
CA GLY A 98 19.72 -1.62 9.04
C GLY A 98 20.27 -2.58 7.98
N VAL A 99 20.16 -3.89 8.19
CA VAL A 99 20.57 -4.91 7.22
C VAL A 99 19.35 -5.44 6.48
N ASP A 100 19.39 -5.38 5.16
CA ASP A 100 18.32 -5.87 4.29
C ASP A 100 18.41 -7.38 4.06
N SER A 101 17.25 -8.04 4.01
CA SER A 101 17.11 -9.40 3.51
C SER A 101 17.18 -9.43 1.98
N SER A 102 17.31 -10.63 1.41
CA SER A 102 16.92 -10.86 0.03
C SER A 102 15.43 -10.56 -0.18
N LEU A 103 15.03 -10.33 -1.43
CA LEU A 103 13.63 -10.24 -1.81
C LEU A 103 12.92 -11.58 -1.54
N ALA A 104 11.68 -11.50 -1.07
CA ALA A 104 10.78 -12.64 -1.00
C ALA A 104 10.44 -13.14 -2.42
N SER A 105 10.08 -14.42 -2.51
CA SER A 105 9.56 -15.01 -3.75
C SER A 105 8.40 -14.20 -4.31
N ALA A 106 8.37 -14.08 -5.64
CA ALA A 106 7.35 -13.30 -6.32
C ALA A 106 5.95 -13.89 -6.10
N LEU A 107 4.99 -13.04 -5.71
CA LEU A 107 3.57 -13.36 -5.76
C LEU A 107 2.98 -12.78 -7.05
N SER A 108 2.62 -13.65 -8.01
CA SER A 108 1.93 -13.24 -9.22
C SER A 108 0.46 -12.93 -8.96
N TRP A 109 -0.05 -11.84 -9.54
CA TRP A 109 -1.45 -11.48 -9.44
C TRP A 109 -1.95 -10.90 -10.77
N ASN A 110 -3.10 -11.37 -11.24
CA ASN A 110 -3.76 -10.80 -12.42
C ASN A 110 -4.62 -9.61 -11.99
N VAL A 111 -4.26 -8.41 -12.45
CA VAL A 111 -4.93 -7.19 -12.03
C VAL A 111 -6.34 -7.12 -12.66
N PRO A 112 -7.42 -6.99 -11.88
CA PRO A 112 -8.77 -6.94 -12.42
C PRO A 112 -9.00 -5.79 -13.41
N THR A 113 -9.66 -6.08 -14.53
CA THR A 113 -10.12 -5.07 -15.50
C THR A 113 -11.28 -4.25 -14.96
N LYS A 114 -11.43 -3.02 -15.45
CA LYS A 114 -12.65 -2.23 -15.26
C LYS A 114 -13.58 -2.44 -16.45
N SER A 115 -14.86 -2.63 -16.19
CA SER A 115 -15.88 -2.62 -17.25
C SER A 115 -16.16 -1.17 -17.67
N PRO A 116 -16.25 -0.88 -18.98
CA PRO A 116 -16.68 0.43 -19.45
C PRO A 116 -18.16 0.66 -19.10
N SER A 117 -18.54 1.93 -18.94
CA SER A 117 -19.94 2.32 -18.84
C SER A 117 -20.64 2.10 -20.18
N ALA A 118 -21.94 1.76 -20.14
CA ALA A 118 -22.76 1.68 -21.34
C ALA A 118 -22.81 3.05 -22.06
N PRO A 119 -22.89 3.07 -23.41
CA PRO A 119 -23.07 4.32 -24.16
C PRO A 119 -24.41 4.98 -23.81
N SER A 120 -24.44 6.30 -23.85
CA SER A 120 -25.65 7.12 -23.64
C SER A 120 -25.98 7.95 -24.89
N ASN A 121 -27.25 8.38 -25.03
CA ASN A 121 -27.75 9.18 -26.17
C ASN A 121 -27.71 8.48 -27.54
N LEU A 122 -28.15 7.22 -27.61
CA LEU A 122 -28.43 6.56 -28.89
C LEU A 122 -29.52 7.34 -29.65
N GLN A 123 -29.19 7.82 -30.83
CA GLN A 123 -30.10 8.53 -31.73
C GLN A 123 -30.13 7.87 -33.10
N MET A 124 -31.30 7.88 -33.75
CA MET A 124 -31.52 7.45 -35.12
C MET A 124 -31.89 8.69 -35.94
N ASN A 125 -31.26 8.86 -37.10
CA ASN A 125 -31.51 9.97 -38.02
C ASN A 125 -32.63 9.64 -39.01
#